data_AF-A0A2N1PEE6-F1
#
_entry.id   AF-A0A2N1PEE6-F1
#
_cell.length_a   1.000
_cell.length_b   1.000
_cell.length_c   1.000
_cell.angle_alpha   90.00
_cell.angle_beta   90.00
_cell.angle_gamma   90.00
#
_symmetry.space_group_name_H-M   'P 1'
#
loop_
_entity.id
_entity.type
_entity.pdbx_description
1 polymer ?
#
loop_
_entity_poly.entity_id
_entity_poly.type
_entity_poly.pdbx_seq_one_letter_code
_entity_poly.pdbx_strand_id
1 'polypeptide(L)'
;MPFIYQFDGNLYSEDGISTEINSEESLAGMRLMTDLFTVYNMPKEIPNFYQHFRYGTLPIGISDLSTYLQLTIAAPEIAGKWNIALHPGVEKEGGEVVRWAASGAQASMILSGTDQPDDSWEFLQWWMSTEVQSQFAMRLQTTFGFEYLWNTANLEAFRELPLPQEHIDVILGQWEYALEASRIPGAYMVEREISNAWNKIVFDDVNPRIALDEAAKISNREILYKMEEFGYVLDGVIVQDYKVPTIYNIDDWLVGRDEND
;
A
#
# COMPACT_ATOMS: atom_id res chain seq x y z
N MET A 1 -8.27 3.85 -0.27
CA MET A 1 -6.80 4.11 -0.33
C MET A 1 -6.33 4.19 -1.78
N PRO A 2 -6.16 3.09 -2.53
CA PRO A 2 -5.65 3.18 -3.91
C PRO A 2 -6.55 4.04 -4.81
N PHE A 3 -7.88 3.93 -4.69
CA PHE A 3 -8.82 4.76 -5.44
C PHE A 3 -8.71 6.26 -5.15
N ILE A 4 -8.37 6.68 -3.93
CA ILE A 4 -8.26 8.12 -3.62
C ILE A 4 -7.10 8.71 -4.44
N TYR A 5 -5.92 8.07 -4.37
CA TYR A 5 -4.74 8.50 -5.12
C TYR A 5 -4.89 8.32 -6.63
N GLN A 6 -5.58 7.29 -7.11
CA GLN A 6 -5.87 7.13 -8.55
C GLN A 6 -6.74 8.25 -9.11
N PHE A 7 -7.47 8.98 -8.25
CA PHE A 7 -8.26 10.16 -8.60
C PHE A 7 -7.59 11.47 -8.20
N ASP A 8 -6.28 11.46 -7.94
CA ASP A 8 -5.46 12.63 -7.55
C ASP A 8 -5.83 13.23 -6.18
N GLY A 9 -6.62 12.51 -5.37
CA GLY A 9 -6.90 12.89 -4.00
C GLY A 9 -5.76 12.53 -3.06
N ASN A 10 -5.64 13.28 -1.97
CA ASN A 10 -4.70 13.01 -0.89
C ASN A 10 -5.42 12.70 0.42
N LEU A 11 -4.71 12.08 1.36
CA LEU A 11 -5.23 11.84 2.71
C LEU A 11 -5.12 13.06 3.61
N TYR A 12 -4.10 13.88 3.41
CA TYR A 12 -3.73 14.97 4.31
C TYR A 12 -3.34 16.21 3.50
N SER A 13 -3.53 17.39 4.10
CA SER A 13 -2.91 18.62 3.62
C SER A 13 -1.38 18.51 3.70
N GLU A 14 -0.66 19.32 2.91
CA GLU A 14 0.82 19.27 2.87
C GLU A 14 1.48 19.46 4.25
N ASP A 15 0.84 20.26 5.11
CA ASP A 15 1.25 20.52 6.49
C ASP A 15 0.83 19.43 7.50
N GLY A 16 0.01 18.47 7.07
CA GLY A 16 -0.50 17.38 7.91
C GLY A 16 -1.49 17.83 9.00
N ILE A 17 -1.88 19.10 9.05
CA ILE A 17 -2.75 19.65 10.10
C ILE A 17 -4.22 19.34 9.84
N SER A 18 -4.57 18.94 8.62
CA SER A 18 -5.92 18.54 8.24
C SER A 18 -5.92 17.35 7.29
N THR A 19 -7.09 16.70 7.18
CA THR A 19 -7.33 15.63 6.20
C THR A 19 -7.99 16.16 4.94
N GLU A 20 -7.62 15.60 3.79
CA GLU A 20 -8.18 15.91 2.48
C GLU A 20 -9.10 14.81 1.92
N ILE A 21 -9.48 13.84 2.76
CA ILE A 21 -10.33 12.70 2.36
C ILE A 21 -11.71 13.11 1.85
N ASN A 22 -12.12 14.35 2.09
CA ASN A 22 -13.39 14.92 1.67
C ASN A 22 -13.25 15.95 0.52
N SER A 23 -12.09 16.03 -0.13
CA SER A 23 -11.91 16.74 -1.41
C SER A 23 -12.81 16.17 -2.52
N GLU A 24 -12.98 16.92 -3.62
CA GLU A 24 -13.76 16.44 -4.79
C GLU A 24 -13.08 15.23 -5.45
N GLU A 25 -11.76 15.24 -5.50
CA GLU A 25 -10.89 14.18 -5.99
C GLU A 25 -11.04 12.90 -5.15
N SER A 26 -10.92 13.04 -3.81
CA SER A 26 -11.13 11.91 -2.89
C SER A 26 -12.55 11.39 -2.91
N LEU A 27 -13.55 12.27 -3.09
CA LEU A 27 -14.94 11.89 -3.27
C LEU A 27 -15.14 11.06 -4.54
N ALA A 28 -14.50 11.42 -5.66
CA ALA A 28 -14.56 10.66 -6.90
C ALA A 28 -13.96 9.25 -6.72
N GLY A 29 -12.81 9.15 -6.06
CA GLY A 29 -12.20 7.86 -5.72
C GLY A 29 -13.08 7.02 -4.79
N MET A 30 -13.68 7.62 -3.76
CA MET A 30 -14.60 6.94 -2.86
C MET A 30 -15.86 6.45 -3.60
N ARG A 31 -16.43 7.26 -4.49
CA ARG A 31 -17.59 6.87 -5.30
C ARG A 31 -17.29 5.64 -6.15
N LEU A 32 -16.19 5.63 -6.90
CA LEU A 32 -15.82 4.44 -7.68
C LEU A 32 -15.66 3.22 -6.76
N MET A 33 -14.96 3.38 -5.64
CA MET A 33 -14.76 2.29 -4.68
C MET A 33 -16.09 1.73 -4.14
N THR A 34 -17.08 2.56 -3.87
CA THR A 34 -18.37 2.13 -3.33
C THR A 34 -19.31 1.61 -4.43
N ASP A 35 -19.28 2.21 -5.62
CA ASP A 35 -20.11 1.84 -6.76
C ASP A 35 -19.82 0.41 -7.23
N LEU A 36 -18.58 -0.07 -7.08
CA LEU A 36 -18.25 -1.48 -7.29
C LEU A 36 -19.20 -2.43 -6.55
N PHE A 37 -19.63 -2.06 -5.33
CA PHE A 37 -20.49 -2.89 -4.49
C PHE A 37 -21.97 -2.50 -4.55
N THR A 38 -22.29 -1.21 -4.69
CA THR A 38 -23.66 -0.71 -4.67
C THR A 38 -24.33 -0.71 -6.05
N VAL A 39 -23.55 -0.44 -7.11
CA VAL A 39 -24.05 -0.34 -8.50
C VAL A 39 -23.68 -1.58 -9.30
N TYR A 40 -22.42 -1.98 -9.29
CA TYR A 40 -21.90 -3.10 -10.07
C TYR A 40 -22.05 -4.45 -9.37
N ASN A 41 -22.55 -4.44 -8.13
CA ASN A 41 -22.91 -5.63 -7.36
C ASN A 41 -21.77 -6.65 -7.23
N MET A 42 -20.53 -6.16 -7.09
CA MET A 42 -19.39 -7.01 -6.77
C MET A 42 -19.60 -7.71 -5.42
N PRO A 43 -19.16 -8.97 -5.28
CA PRO A 43 -19.20 -9.65 -3.99
C PRO A 43 -18.41 -8.86 -2.95
N LYS A 44 -19.04 -8.60 -1.79
CA LYS A 44 -18.40 -7.89 -0.67
C LYS A 44 -17.30 -8.70 0.00
N GLU A 45 -17.38 -10.02 -0.10
CA GLU A 45 -16.41 -10.96 0.43
C GLU A 45 -16.23 -12.12 -0.55
N ILE A 46 -14.98 -12.52 -0.76
CA ILE A 46 -14.62 -13.70 -1.53
C ILE A 46 -13.72 -14.56 -0.63
N PRO A 47 -14.26 -15.54 0.09
CA PRO A 47 -13.49 -16.30 1.07
C PRO A 47 -12.32 -17.08 0.49
N ASN A 48 -12.43 -17.47 -0.79
CA ASN A 48 -11.38 -18.22 -1.49
C ASN A 48 -11.36 -17.86 -2.97
N PHE A 49 -10.65 -16.79 -3.32
CA PHE A 49 -10.50 -16.35 -4.70
C PHE A 49 -9.86 -17.44 -5.59
N TYR A 50 -8.84 -18.14 -5.08
CA TYR A 50 -8.18 -19.25 -5.78
C TYR A 50 -9.16 -20.28 -6.34
N GLN A 51 -10.10 -20.78 -5.53
CA GLN A 51 -11.08 -21.77 -6.00
C GLN A 51 -12.06 -21.18 -7.02
N HIS A 52 -12.53 -19.94 -6.79
CA HIS A 52 -13.45 -19.29 -7.71
C HIS A 52 -12.83 -19.04 -9.10
N PHE A 53 -11.57 -18.62 -9.12
CA PHE A 53 -10.79 -18.42 -10.33
C PHE A 53 -10.49 -19.74 -11.04
N ARG A 54 -10.03 -20.74 -10.28
CA ARG A 54 -9.78 -22.11 -10.75
C ARG A 54 -10.99 -22.73 -11.47
N TYR A 55 -12.19 -22.53 -10.93
CA TYR A 55 -13.43 -23.04 -11.53
C TYR A 55 -14.08 -22.09 -12.55
N GLY A 56 -13.44 -20.97 -12.89
CA GLY A 56 -13.93 -20.02 -13.89
C GLY A 56 -15.18 -19.24 -13.47
N THR A 57 -15.51 -19.22 -12.17
CA THR A 57 -16.66 -18.45 -11.65
C THR A 57 -16.32 -16.98 -11.40
N LEU A 58 -15.04 -16.67 -11.16
CA LEU A 58 -14.49 -15.31 -11.11
C LEU A 58 -13.25 -15.25 -12.01
N PRO A 59 -13.35 -14.72 -13.24
CA PRO A 59 -12.28 -14.82 -14.23
C PRO A 59 -11.15 -13.79 -14.04
N ILE A 60 -11.29 -12.85 -13.12
CA ILE A 60 -10.31 -11.81 -12.81
C ILE A 60 -10.39 -11.45 -11.34
N GLY A 61 -9.25 -11.08 -10.74
CA GLY A 61 -9.17 -10.54 -9.40
C GLY A 61 -7.77 -10.02 -9.10
N ILE A 62 -7.65 -9.32 -7.99
CA ILE A 62 -6.38 -8.84 -7.44
C ILE A 62 -6.04 -9.76 -6.28
N SER A 63 -4.81 -10.29 -6.27
CA SER A 63 -4.37 -11.20 -5.23
C SER A 63 -2.88 -11.09 -4.98
N ASP A 64 -2.39 -11.86 -4.00
CA ASP A 64 -1.02 -11.81 -3.51
C ASP A 64 -0.17 -12.98 -4.04
N LEU A 65 1.06 -13.05 -3.56
CA LEU A 65 1.98 -14.13 -3.91
C LEU A 65 1.47 -15.52 -3.48
N SER A 66 0.69 -15.62 -2.40
CA SER A 66 0.15 -16.90 -1.94
C SER A 66 -0.78 -17.49 -3.01
N THR A 67 -1.69 -16.69 -3.56
CA THR A 67 -2.55 -17.12 -4.67
C THR A 67 -1.74 -17.46 -5.92
N TYR A 68 -0.72 -16.65 -6.26
CA TYR A 68 0.16 -16.94 -7.40
C TYR A 68 0.83 -18.31 -7.25
N LEU A 69 1.37 -18.62 -6.07
CA LEU A 69 1.96 -19.93 -5.77
C LEU A 69 0.91 -21.04 -5.88
N GLN A 70 -0.27 -20.86 -5.28
CA GLN A 70 -1.35 -21.85 -5.35
C GLN A 70 -1.78 -22.15 -6.80
N LEU A 71 -1.95 -21.13 -7.64
CA LEU A 71 -2.28 -21.31 -9.06
C LEU A 71 -1.15 -22.01 -9.84
N THR A 72 0.10 -21.78 -9.45
CA THR A 72 1.26 -22.39 -10.10
C THR A 72 1.44 -23.86 -9.71
N ILE A 73 1.28 -24.19 -8.42
CA ILE A 73 1.62 -25.53 -7.89
C ILE A 73 0.42 -26.45 -7.72
N ALA A 74 -0.78 -25.90 -7.43
CA ALA A 74 -1.94 -26.68 -6.99
C ALA A 74 -3.12 -26.70 -7.99
N ALA A 75 -2.98 -26.02 -9.15
CA ALA A 75 -4.02 -25.92 -10.17
C ALA A 75 -3.57 -26.42 -11.57
N PRO A 76 -3.12 -27.68 -11.70
CA PRO A 76 -2.59 -28.21 -12.97
C PRO A 76 -3.61 -28.18 -14.12
N GLU A 77 -4.92 -28.24 -13.84
CA GLU A 77 -5.99 -28.22 -14.84
C GLU A 77 -6.16 -26.88 -15.59
N ILE A 78 -5.66 -25.78 -15.01
CA ILE A 78 -5.62 -24.46 -15.63
C ILE A 78 -4.19 -24.02 -15.98
N ALA A 79 -3.19 -24.90 -15.90
CA ALA A 79 -1.83 -24.59 -16.33
C ALA A 79 -1.81 -24.05 -17.77
N GLY A 80 -1.15 -22.91 -17.97
CA GLY A 80 -1.10 -22.20 -19.26
C GLY A 80 -2.42 -21.53 -19.69
N LYS A 81 -3.45 -21.50 -18.83
CA LYS A 81 -4.75 -20.85 -19.09
C LYS A 81 -4.99 -19.62 -18.22
N TRP A 82 -4.01 -19.22 -17.43
CA TRP A 82 -4.05 -18.01 -16.61
C TRP A 82 -2.74 -17.24 -16.78
N ASN A 83 -2.79 -15.94 -16.49
CA ASN A 83 -1.64 -15.04 -16.54
C ASN A 83 -1.85 -13.91 -15.51
N ILE A 84 -0.83 -13.11 -15.26
CA ILE A 84 -0.90 -11.88 -14.46
C ILE A 84 -0.82 -10.64 -15.34
N ALA A 85 -1.33 -9.53 -14.81
CA ALA A 85 -1.27 -8.22 -15.44
C ALA A 85 -1.18 -7.13 -14.37
N LEU A 86 -0.84 -5.91 -14.78
CA LEU A 86 -0.93 -4.74 -13.91
C LEU A 86 -2.35 -4.59 -13.36
N HIS A 87 -2.48 -4.08 -12.13
CA HIS A 87 -3.77 -3.82 -11.51
C HIS A 87 -4.64 -2.94 -12.39
N PRO A 88 -5.98 -3.10 -12.40
CA PRO A 88 -6.87 -2.10 -12.97
C PRO A 88 -6.57 -0.70 -12.43
N GLY A 89 -6.71 0.32 -13.27
CA GLY A 89 -6.42 1.70 -12.92
C GLY A 89 -7.35 2.68 -13.62
N VAL A 90 -7.08 3.97 -13.41
CA VAL A 90 -7.87 5.07 -13.95
C VAL A 90 -7.09 5.73 -15.09
N GLU A 91 -7.70 5.80 -16.26
CA GLU A 91 -7.12 6.51 -17.40
C GLU A 91 -7.21 8.02 -17.17
N LYS A 92 -6.07 8.71 -17.31
CA LYS A 92 -5.92 10.16 -17.18
C LYS A 92 -5.99 10.83 -18.55
N GLU A 93 -6.15 12.15 -18.54
CA GLU A 93 -6.00 12.96 -19.76
C GLU A 93 -4.62 12.72 -20.38
N GLY A 94 -4.59 12.26 -21.63
CA GLY A 94 -3.35 11.89 -22.33
C GLY A 94 -3.12 10.38 -22.48
N GLY A 95 -3.98 9.52 -21.92
CA GLY A 95 -3.98 8.06 -22.15
C GLY A 95 -3.08 7.27 -21.19
N GLU A 96 -2.46 7.92 -20.21
CA GLU A 96 -1.78 7.24 -19.11
C GLU A 96 -2.81 6.56 -18.20
N VAL A 97 -2.51 5.35 -17.73
CA VAL A 97 -3.38 4.64 -16.76
C VAL A 97 -2.68 4.55 -15.42
N VAL A 98 -3.19 5.29 -14.44
CA VAL A 98 -2.67 5.34 -13.08
C VAL A 98 -3.22 4.18 -12.26
N ARG A 99 -2.32 3.39 -11.67
CA ARG A 99 -2.63 2.09 -11.05
C ARG A 99 -2.14 1.99 -9.61
N TRP A 100 -2.12 3.12 -8.88
CA TRP A 100 -1.67 3.19 -7.50
C TRP A 100 -2.27 2.04 -6.68
N ALA A 101 -1.40 1.31 -5.99
CA ALA A 101 -1.73 0.18 -5.16
C ALA A 101 -1.09 0.36 -3.80
N ALA A 102 -1.82 -0.03 -2.75
CA ALA A 102 -1.24 -0.07 -1.42
C ALA A 102 -0.10 -1.10 -1.41
N SER A 103 1.08 -0.66 -0.99
CA SER A 103 2.21 -1.55 -0.75
C SER A 103 2.41 -1.71 0.76
N GLY A 104 2.34 -2.94 1.23
CA GLY A 104 2.72 -3.28 2.60
C GLY A 104 4.20 -3.65 2.63
N ALA A 105 4.99 -2.93 3.42
CA ALA A 105 6.40 -3.23 3.59
C ALA A 105 6.68 -3.87 4.96
N GLN A 106 7.70 -4.72 5.00
CA GLN A 106 8.39 -5.09 6.22
C GLN A 106 9.73 -4.35 6.24
N ALA A 107 10.15 -3.90 7.41
CA ALA A 107 11.44 -3.24 7.59
C ALA A 107 12.32 -4.04 8.55
N SER A 108 13.63 -3.97 8.32
CA SER A 108 14.63 -4.33 9.33
C SER A 108 14.99 -3.08 10.13
N MET A 109 15.12 -3.21 11.44
CA MET A 109 15.44 -2.10 12.34
C MET A 109 16.54 -2.50 13.32
N ILE A 110 17.41 -1.53 13.65
CA ILE A 110 18.38 -1.66 14.73
C ILE A 110 17.77 -0.98 15.96
N LEU A 111 17.69 -1.71 17.08
CA LEU A 111 17.18 -1.15 18.33
C LEU A 111 18.20 -0.17 18.90
N SER A 112 17.77 1.04 19.26
CA SER A 112 18.65 2.09 19.81
C SER A 112 19.37 1.70 21.10
N GLY A 113 18.84 0.72 21.84
CA GLY A 113 19.45 0.19 23.06
C GLY A 113 20.45 -0.96 22.84
N THR A 114 20.88 -1.23 21.60
CA THR A 114 21.87 -2.28 21.33
C THR A 114 23.28 -1.84 21.77
N ASP A 115 24.05 -2.76 22.36
CA ASP A 115 25.48 -2.57 22.64
C ASP A 115 26.37 -2.82 21.40
N GLN A 116 25.77 -3.21 20.27
CA GLN A 116 26.47 -3.57 19.02
C GLN A 116 25.87 -2.86 17.80
N PRO A 117 25.83 -1.52 17.75
CA PRO A 117 25.20 -0.79 16.65
C PRO A 117 25.92 -1.01 15.32
N ASP A 118 27.27 -0.97 15.33
CA ASP A 118 28.08 -1.11 14.12
C ASP A 118 27.98 -2.52 13.52
N ASP A 119 28.13 -3.57 14.34
CA ASP A 119 27.98 -4.96 13.89
C ASP A 119 26.55 -5.25 13.38
N SER A 120 25.54 -4.66 14.02
CA SER A 120 24.14 -4.78 13.57
C SER A 120 23.94 -4.13 12.20
N TRP A 121 24.57 -2.98 11.96
CA TRP A 121 24.54 -2.30 10.67
C TRP A 121 25.26 -3.10 9.60
N GLU A 122 26.47 -3.59 9.87
CA GLU A 122 27.21 -4.45 8.94
C GLU A 122 26.41 -5.71 8.57
N PHE A 123 25.77 -6.34 9.56
CA PHE A 123 24.89 -7.49 9.32
C PHE A 123 23.72 -7.15 8.40
N LEU A 124 23.04 -6.02 8.62
CA LEU A 124 21.93 -5.61 7.75
C LEU A 124 22.43 -5.28 6.34
N GLN A 125 23.59 -4.64 6.19
CA GLN A 125 24.17 -4.39 4.86
C GLN A 125 24.47 -5.70 4.12
N TRP A 126 25.07 -6.68 4.83
CA TRP A 126 25.31 -8.01 4.27
C TRP A 126 24.01 -8.70 3.87
N TRP A 127 23.03 -8.76 4.78
CA TRP A 127 21.75 -9.44 4.55
C TRP A 127 20.92 -8.80 3.43
N MET A 128 20.97 -7.47 3.30
CA MET A 128 20.21 -6.73 2.29
C MET A 128 20.90 -6.67 0.92
N SER A 129 22.15 -7.16 0.82
CA SER A 129 22.88 -7.20 -0.44
C SER A 129 22.24 -8.13 -1.47
N THR A 130 22.31 -7.75 -2.74
CA THR A 130 21.75 -8.53 -3.85
C THR A 130 22.31 -9.93 -3.88
N GLU A 131 23.63 -10.08 -3.76
CA GLU A 131 24.29 -11.40 -3.79
C GLU A 131 23.73 -12.35 -2.72
N VAL A 132 23.63 -11.88 -1.47
CA VAL A 132 23.19 -12.71 -0.35
C VAL A 132 21.72 -13.11 -0.51
N GLN A 133 20.86 -12.17 -0.91
CA GLN A 133 19.44 -12.45 -1.09
C GLN A 133 19.15 -13.36 -2.29
N SER A 134 19.86 -13.20 -3.40
CA SER A 134 19.76 -14.09 -4.55
C SER A 134 20.22 -15.51 -4.20
N GLN A 135 21.36 -15.65 -3.51
CA GLN A 135 21.85 -16.95 -3.05
C GLN A 135 20.87 -17.61 -2.08
N PHE A 136 20.31 -16.84 -1.15
CA PHE A 136 19.31 -17.33 -0.19
C PHE A 136 18.05 -17.82 -0.90
N ALA A 137 17.49 -17.03 -1.83
CA ALA A 137 16.31 -17.38 -2.61
C ALA A 137 16.53 -18.65 -3.44
N MET A 138 17.67 -18.75 -4.12
CA MET A 138 18.03 -19.93 -4.91
C MET A 138 18.20 -21.17 -4.03
N ARG A 139 18.85 -21.02 -2.87
CA ARG A 139 19.05 -22.12 -1.91
C ARG A 139 17.73 -22.64 -1.36
N LEU A 140 16.80 -21.77 -0.99
CA LEU A 140 15.48 -22.18 -0.54
C LEU A 140 14.77 -23.04 -1.59
N GLN A 141 14.74 -22.57 -2.83
CA GLN A 141 14.03 -23.27 -3.90
C GLN A 141 14.69 -24.58 -4.31
N THR A 142 16.02 -24.61 -4.43
CA THR A 142 16.76 -25.85 -4.75
C THR A 142 16.68 -26.89 -3.64
N THR A 143 16.52 -26.47 -2.39
CA THR A 143 16.46 -27.37 -1.23
C THR A 143 15.05 -27.87 -0.97
N PHE A 144 14.06 -26.99 -1.06
CA PHE A 144 12.70 -27.25 -0.56
C PHE A 144 11.60 -27.19 -1.62
N GLY A 145 11.92 -26.77 -2.85
CA GLY A 145 10.95 -26.66 -3.95
C GLY A 145 10.44 -25.25 -4.18
N PHE A 146 9.65 -25.11 -5.24
CA PHE A 146 9.16 -23.82 -5.74
C PHE A 146 8.19 -23.13 -4.76
N GLU A 147 7.53 -23.89 -3.89
CA GLU A 147 6.64 -23.34 -2.86
C GLU A 147 7.38 -22.50 -1.79
N TYR A 148 8.71 -22.62 -1.70
CA TYR A 148 9.59 -21.81 -0.84
C TYR A 148 10.17 -20.60 -1.58
N LEU A 149 9.43 -20.03 -2.53
CA LEU A 149 9.80 -18.79 -3.21
C LEU A 149 10.01 -17.66 -2.19
N TRP A 150 11.19 -17.04 -2.23
CA TRP A 150 11.52 -15.89 -1.41
C TRP A 150 11.10 -14.58 -2.08
N ASN A 151 10.15 -13.88 -1.48
CA ASN A 151 9.65 -12.61 -1.99
C ASN A 151 10.49 -11.43 -1.50
N THR A 152 11.65 -11.22 -2.11
CA THR A 152 12.56 -10.14 -1.70
C THR A 152 12.06 -8.76 -2.13
N ALA A 153 12.32 -7.74 -1.28
CA ALA A 153 12.16 -6.33 -1.61
C ALA A 153 13.37 -5.72 -2.37
N ASN A 154 14.51 -6.42 -2.44
CA ASN A 154 15.64 -6.01 -3.25
C ASN A 154 15.32 -6.26 -4.72
N LEU A 155 15.08 -5.19 -5.48
CA LEU A 155 14.65 -5.28 -6.89
C LEU A 155 15.64 -6.00 -7.79
N GLU A 156 16.95 -5.89 -7.51
CA GLU A 156 17.96 -6.61 -8.29
C GLU A 156 17.91 -8.12 -8.01
N ALA A 157 17.79 -8.52 -6.74
CA ALA A 157 17.65 -9.93 -6.40
C ALA A 157 16.29 -10.51 -6.86
N PHE A 158 15.24 -9.68 -6.86
CA PHE A 158 13.91 -10.06 -7.35
C PHE A 158 13.95 -10.43 -8.85
N ARG A 159 14.71 -9.67 -9.66
CA ARG A 159 14.89 -9.95 -11.10
C ARG A 159 15.57 -11.30 -11.38
N GLU A 160 16.32 -11.82 -10.42
CA GLU A 160 17.03 -13.10 -10.53
C GLU A 160 16.20 -14.29 -10.05
N LEU A 161 14.97 -14.06 -9.54
CA LEU A 161 14.09 -15.15 -9.14
C LEU A 161 13.76 -16.05 -10.34
N PRO A 162 13.65 -17.37 -10.15
CA PRO A 162 13.32 -18.34 -11.21
C PRO A 162 11.81 -18.32 -11.53
N LEU A 163 11.28 -17.15 -11.83
CA LEU A 163 9.92 -16.93 -12.32
C LEU A 163 9.97 -16.70 -13.84
N PRO A 164 8.87 -16.89 -14.57
CA PRO A 164 8.78 -16.45 -15.96
C PRO A 164 9.11 -14.95 -16.07
N GLN A 165 9.98 -14.58 -17.01
CA GLN A 165 10.40 -13.18 -17.19
C GLN A 165 9.20 -12.24 -17.39
N GLU A 166 8.20 -12.69 -18.16
CA GLU A 166 6.95 -11.95 -18.38
C GLU A 166 6.20 -11.62 -17.08
N HIS A 167 6.27 -12.49 -16.07
CA HIS A 167 5.67 -12.24 -14.77
C HIS A 167 6.52 -11.28 -13.93
N ILE A 168 7.85 -11.42 -13.97
CA ILE A 168 8.78 -10.49 -13.31
C ILE A 168 8.55 -9.07 -13.82
N ASP A 169 8.47 -8.90 -15.15
CA ASP A 169 8.27 -7.60 -15.79
C ASP A 169 6.94 -6.96 -15.36
N VAL A 170 5.87 -7.74 -15.26
CA VAL A 170 4.56 -7.24 -14.76
C VAL A 170 4.64 -6.83 -13.29
N ILE A 171 5.27 -7.63 -12.43
CA ILE A 171 5.38 -7.33 -11.00
C ILE A 171 6.21 -6.08 -10.78
N LEU A 172 7.36 -5.95 -11.47
CA LEU A 172 8.18 -4.74 -11.42
C LEU A 172 7.45 -3.53 -11.97
N GLY A 173 6.69 -3.69 -13.06
CA GLY A 173 5.86 -2.62 -13.60
C GLY A 173 4.75 -2.17 -12.63
N GLN A 174 4.19 -3.08 -11.84
CA GLN A 174 3.23 -2.73 -10.79
C GLN A 174 3.91 -2.08 -9.59
N TRP A 175 5.19 -2.41 -9.34
CA TRP A 175 5.98 -1.84 -8.25
C TRP A 175 6.19 -0.34 -8.39
N GLU A 176 6.29 0.19 -9.62
CA GLU A 176 6.34 1.64 -9.88
C GLU A 176 5.07 2.37 -9.38
N TYR A 177 3.96 1.65 -9.21
CA TYR A 177 2.71 2.15 -8.66
C TYR A 177 2.50 1.75 -7.19
N ALA A 178 3.54 1.30 -6.50
CA ALA A 178 3.51 1.03 -5.07
C ALA A 178 3.46 2.36 -4.29
N LEU A 179 2.46 2.51 -3.44
CA LEU A 179 2.33 3.68 -2.57
C LEU A 179 1.92 3.27 -1.16
N GLU A 180 2.61 3.82 -0.16
CA GLU A 180 2.21 3.69 1.24
C GLU A 180 1.43 4.94 1.69
N ALA A 181 0.50 4.75 2.61
CA ALA A 181 -0.16 5.85 3.29
C ALA A 181 0.87 6.69 4.04
N SER A 182 0.93 8.00 3.78
CA SER A 182 1.70 8.91 4.60
C SER A 182 1.34 8.78 6.08
N ARG A 183 2.35 8.93 6.94
CA ARG A 183 2.18 8.87 8.40
C ARG A 183 2.22 10.28 8.97
N ILE A 184 1.19 10.62 9.73
CA ILE A 184 1.10 11.85 10.54
C ILE A 184 0.59 11.50 11.94
N PRO A 185 0.83 12.33 12.95
CA PRO A 185 0.09 12.26 14.20
C PRO A 185 -1.43 12.24 13.95
N GLY A 186 -2.11 11.20 14.44
CA GLY A 186 -3.56 11.02 14.21
C GLY A 186 -3.95 10.24 12.94
N ALA A 187 -2.99 9.79 12.11
CA ALA A 187 -3.25 9.04 10.88
C ALA A 187 -4.19 7.82 11.06
N TYR A 188 -4.06 7.12 12.19
CA TYR A 188 -4.90 5.96 12.53
C TYR A 188 -6.41 6.27 12.52
N MET A 189 -6.77 7.51 12.87
CA MET A 189 -8.16 7.96 12.88
C MET A 189 -8.67 8.17 11.46
N VAL A 190 -7.84 8.72 10.59
CA VAL A 190 -8.19 8.94 9.19
C VAL A 190 -8.45 7.59 8.50
N GLU A 191 -7.57 6.62 8.68
CA GLU A 191 -7.75 5.25 8.16
C GLU A 191 -9.03 4.60 8.67
N ARG A 192 -9.33 4.78 9.96
CA ARG A 192 -10.56 4.27 10.58
C ARG A 192 -11.80 4.95 10.02
N GLU A 193 -11.80 6.27 9.91
CA GLU A 193 -12.98 7.01 9.45
C GLU A 193 -13.22 6.84 7.93
N ILE A 194 -12.18 6.58 7.12
CA ILE A 194 -12.34 6.12 5.74
C ILE A 194 -13.10 4.78 5.71
N SER A 195 -12.71 3.84 6.57
CA SER A 195 -13.37 2.53 6.67
C SER A 195 -14.82 2.66 7.16
N ASN A 196 -15.07 3.53 8.14
CA ASN A 196 -16.42 3.84 8.62
C ASN A 196 -17.28 4.48 7.52
N ALA A 197 -16.73 5.44 6.77
CA ALA A 197 -17.43 6.10 5.68
C ALA A 197 -17.80 5.08 4.59
N TRP A 198 -16.86 4.22 4.19
CA TRP A 198 -17.14 3.16 3.23
C TRP A 198 -18.26 2.23 3.71
N ASN A 199 -18.21 1.78 4.98
CA ASN A 199 -19.25 0.93 5.55
C ASN A 199 -20.63 1.60 5.52
N LYS A 200 -20.72 2.87 5.96
CA LYS A 200 -21.97 3.64 5.93
C LYS A 200 -22.53 3.77 4.51
N ILE A 201 -21.67 4.00 3.52
CA ILE A 201 -22.12 4.13 2.12
C ILE A 201 -22.63 2.77 1.61
N VAL A 202 -21.87 1.70 1.82
CA VAL A 202 -22.15 0.39 1.21
C VAL A 202 -23.28 -0.37 1.92
N PHE A 203 -23.41 -0.24 3.24
CA PHE A 203 -24.39 -0.98 4.02
C PHE A 203 -25.61 -0.17 4.43
N ASP A 204 -25.45 1.15 4.66
CA ASP A 204 -26.51 2.01 5.18
C ASP A 204 -27.04 3.00 4.13
N ASP A 205 -26.58 2.90 2.87
CA ASP A 205 -26.98 3.76 1.74
C ASP A 205 -26.79 5.27 2.02
N VAL A 206 -25.78 5.60 2.85
CA VAL A 206 -25.45 6.98 3.17
C VAL A 206 -24.80 7.66 1.97
N ASN A 207 -25.19 8.90 1.70
CA ASN A 207 -24.60 9.69 0.63
C ASN A 207 -23.06 9.84 0.82
N PRO A 208 -22.23 9.53 -0.20
CA PRO A 208 -20.77 9.59 -0.07
C PRO A 208 -20.21 10.94 0.39
N ARG A 209 -20.81 12.06 -0.05
CA ARG A 209 -20.39 13.41 0.36
C ARG A 209 -20.59 13.62 1.85
N ILE A 210 -21.77 13.21 2.36
CA ILE A 210 -22.12 13.33 3.78
C ILE A 210 -21.21 12.42 4.62
N ALA A 211 -21.01 11.16 4.21
CA ALA A 211 -20.16 10.22 4.92
C ALA A 211 -18.71 10.73 5.04
N LEU A 212 -18.14 11.25 3.95
CA LEU A 212 -16.78 11.80 3.96
C LEU A 212 -16.66 13.11 4.75
N ASP A 213 -17.66 13.99 4.72
CA ASP A 213 -17.65 15.21 5.53
C ASP A 213 -17.71 14.93 7.03
N GLU A 214 -18.48 13.92 7.45
CA GLU A 214 -18.47 13.45 8.83
C GLU A 214 -17.11 12.85 9.21
N ALA A 215 -16.57 11.98 8.35
CA ALA A 215 -15.27 11.36 8.55
C ALA A 215 -14.16 12.40 8.68
N ALA A 216 -14.14 13.42 7.83
CA ALA A 216 -13.15 14.49 7.87
C ALA A 216 -13.26 15.33 9.14
N LYS A 217 -14.48 15.65 9.61
CA LYS A 217 -14.68 16.38 10.88
C LYS A 217 -14.14 15.62 12.09
N ILE A 218 -14.34 14.30 12.14
CA ILE A 218 -13.83 13.45 13.24
C ILE A 218 -12.30 13.37 13.14
N SER A 219 -11.79 13.11 11.93
CA SER A 219 -10.36 13.01 11.64
C SER A 219 -9.61 14.28 12.01
N ASN A 220 -10.08 15.46 11.57
CA ASN A 220 -9.44 16.74 11.86
C ASN A 220 -9.35 17.04 13.36
N ARG A 221 -10.35 16.62 14.15
CA ARG A 221 -10.31 16.78 15.61
C ARG A 221 -9.19 15.96 16.24
N GLU A 222 -9.02 14.72 15.78
CA GLU A 222 -7.95 13.85 16.28
C GLU A 222 -6.57 14.30 15.80
N ILE A 223 -6.45 14.72 14.54
CA ILE A 223 -5.19 15.27 14.01
C ILE A 223 -4.76 16.45 14.87
N LEU A 224 -5.63 17.44 15.10
CA LEU A 224 -5.29 18.60 15.93
C LEU A 224 -4.92 18.19 17.36
N TYR A 225 -5.68 17.28 17.98
CA TYR A 225 -5.38 16.78 19.32
C TYR A 225 -4.00 16.12 19.40
N LYS A 226 -3.63 15.32 18.40
CA LYS A 226 -2.32 14.65 18.34
C LYS A 226 -1.20 15.62 17.98
N MET A 227 -1.42 16.55 17.06
CA MET A 227 -0.46 17.58 16.74
C MET A 227 -0.16 18.46 17.96
N GLU A 228 -1.14 18.74 18.80
CA GLU A 228 -0.94 19.42 20.09
C GLU A 228 -0.17 18.56 21.10
N GLU A 229 -0.50 17.27 21.21
CA GLU A 229 0.23 16.31 22.07
C GLU A 229 1.73 16.23 21.73
N PHE A 230 2.08 16.39 20.45
CA PHE A 230 3.47 16.39 19.97
C PHE A 230 4.08 17.79 19.81
N GLY A 231 3.38 18.87 20.20
CA GLY A 231 3.92 20.23 20.23
C GLY A 231 3.93 20.98 18.89
N TYR A 232 3.29 20.46 17.85
CA TYR A 232 3.14 21.16 16.56
C TYR A 232 2.07 22.25 16.60
N VAL A 233 1.08 22.09 17.48
CA VAL A 233 -0.04 23.02 17.67
C VAL A 233 -0.15 23.38 19.16
N LEU A 234 -0.49 24.63 19.46
CA LEU A 234 -0.78 25.09 20.81
C LEU A 234 -2.05 25.96 20.80
N ASP A 235 -3.08 25.58 21.56
CA ASP A 235 -4.36 26.31 21.61
C ASP A 235 -4.97 26.57 20.21
N GLY A 236 -4.78 25.63 19.28
CA GLY A 236 -5.26 25.73 17.90
C GLY A 236 -4.42 26.62 16.97
N VAL A 237 -3.27 27.11 17.43
CA VAL A 237 -2.29 27.84 16.62
C VAL A 237 -1.13 26.92 16.26
N ILE A 238 -0.78 26.85 14.98
CA ILE A 238 0.41 26.12 14.52
C ILE A 238 1.65 26.84 15.05
N VAL A 239 2.48 26.14 15.81
CA VAL A 239 3.70 26.69 16.44
C VAL A 239 4.99 26.07 15.90
N GLN A 240 4.88 24.93 15.21
CA GLN A 240 5.98 24.28 14.52
C GLN A 240 5.46 23.66 13.22
N ASP A 241 6.22 23.87 12.14
CA ASP A 241 5.87 23.32 10.83
C ASP A 241 6.03 21.79 10.83
N TYR A 242 5.06 21.10 10.23
CA TYR A 242 5.12 19.68 9.93
C TYR A 242 5.03 19.50 8.42
N LYS A 243 5.77 18.54 7.87
CA LYS A 243 5.72 18.19 6.46
C LYS A 243 5.23 16.77 6.34
N VAL A 244 4.23 16.51 5.50
CA VAL A 244 3.76 15.13 5.30
C VAL A 244 4.80 14.36 4.48
N PRO A 245 5.26 13.17 4.94
CA PRO A 245 6.17 12.33 4.16
C PRO A 245 5.42 11.73 2.96
N THR A 246 5.98 11.89 1.77
CA THR A 246 5.45 11.39 0.49
C THR A 246 6.58 10.75 -0.31
N ILE A 247 6.24 10.00 -1.35
CA ILE A 247 7.24 9.43 -2.29
C ILE A 247 8.09 10.51 -2.99
N TYR A 248 7.65 11.77 -2.98
CA TYR A 248 8.34 12.89 -3.62
C TYR A 248 9.28 13.66 -2.69
N ASN A 249 9.19 13.45 -1.38
CA ASN A 249 9.98 14.16 -0.38
C ASN A 249 10.62 13.25 0.68
N ILE A 250 10.57 11.93 0.47
CA ILE A 250 11.06 10.96 1.46
C ILE A 250 12.56 11.12 1.73
N ASP A 251 13.33 11.59 0.75
CA ASP A 251 14.77 11.83 0.89
C ASP A 251 15.09 12.90 1.96
N ASP A 252 14.18 13.86 2.18
CA ASP A 252 14.33 14.87 3.24
C ASP A 252 14.37 14.22 4.64
N TRP A 253 13.80 13.02 4.79
CA TRP A 253 13.75 12.26 6.04
C TRP A 253 14.92 11.29 6.22
N LEU A 254 15.72 11.07 5.16
CA LEU A 254 16.88 10.17 5.19
C LEU A 254 18.16 10.88 5.64
N VAL A 255 18.17 12.21 5.61
CA VAL A 255 19.25 13.01 6.17
C VAL A 255 19.03 13.06 7.68
N GLY A 256 19.97 12.51 8.46
CA GLY A 256 19.88 12.55 9.92
C GLY A 256 19.69 14.00 10.39
N ARG A 257 18.73 14.23 11.31
CA ARG A 257 18.65 15.51 12.01
C ARG A 257 19.99 15.74 12.70
N ASP A 258 20.72 16.76 12.28
CA ASP A 258 21.85 17.25 13.05
C ASP A 258 21.32 17.62 14.45
N GLU A 259 22.11 17.41 15.51
CA GLU A 259 21.70 17.64 16.92
C GLU A 259 21.27 19.09 17.24
N ASN A 260 21.21 19.98 16.25
CA ASN A 260 20.85 21.39 16.39
C ASN A 260 19.56 21.80 15.65
N ASP A 261 18.80 20.87 15.05
CA ASP A 261 17.50 21.12 14.41
C ASP A 261 16.30 20.54 15.20
#